data_AF-A0A2Z5QX31-F1
#
_entry.id   AF-A0A2Z5QX31-F1
#
_cell.length_a   1.000
_cell.length_b   1.000
_cell.length_c   1.000
_cell.angle_alpha   90.00
_cell.angle_beta   90.00
_cell.angle_gamma   90.00
#
_symmetry.space_group_name_H-M   'P 1'
#
loop_
_entity.id
_entity.type
_entity.pdbx_description
1 polymer ?
#
loop_
_entity_poly.entity_id
_entity_poly.type
_entity_poly.pdbx_seq_one_letter_code
_entity_poly.pdbx_strand_id
1 'polypeptide(L)'
;MGIGAGELTFPRFAGALGALNITDCTGDALEFSRLAVEYARGGAPSRGIAVMARDRSLAEMATGSARLLYRVCADRTEAEWRVVRLLVPGVRGQQKAAAAALGITTQAVSRALVRSLWHEEQAARATVVNLLDRMDVAEPSVIAAE
;
A
#
# COMPACT_ATOMS: atom_id res chain seq x y z
N MET A 1 -1.47 -3.41 11.12
CA MET A 1 -0.66 -3.75 9.94
C MET A 1 0.71 -3.11 10.11
N GLY A 2 1.76 -3.94 10.20
CA GLY A 2 3.15 -3.48 10.14
C GLY A 2 3.79 -4.00 8.87
N ILE A 3 4.59 -3.16 8.20
CA ILE A 3 5.35 -3.50 6.99
C ILE A 3 6.83 -3.23 7.29
N GLY A 4 7.69 -4.22 7.07
CA GLY A 4 9.14 -4.03 7.03
C GLY A 4 9.63 -4.07 5.59
N ALA A 5 10.40 -3.07 5.18
CA ALA A 5 11.05 -3.02 3.87
C ALA A 5 12.57 -3.07 4.05
N GLY A 6 13.22 -3.96 3.29
CA GLY A 6 14.64 -4.25 3.37
C GLY A 6 15.00 -5.51 2.59
N GLU A 7 16.24 -5.94 2.70
CA GLU A 7 16.71 -7.18 2.10
C GLU A 7 16.02 -8.38 2.76
N LEU A 8 15.55 -9.30 1.91
CA LEU A 8 15.07 -10.62 2.29
C LEU A 8 15.87 -11.66 1.51
N THR A 9 16.72 -12.38 2.22
CA THR A 9 17.50 -13.49 1.68
C THR A 9 16.72 -14.78 1.84
N PHE A 10 16.50 -15.47 0.72
CA PHE A 10 15.85 -16.78 0.69
C PHE A 10 16.90 -17.90 0.79
N PRO A 11 16.56 -19.06 1.39
CA PRO A 11 17.42 -20.23 1.32
C PRO A 11 17.69 -20.59 -0.14
N ARG A 12 18.96 -20.79 -0.49
CA ARG A 12 19.36 -21.32 -1.80
C ARG A 12 18.55 -22.62 -2.01
N PHE A 13 17.77 -22.68 -3.10
CA PHE A 13 16.85 -23.77 -3.49
C PHE A 13 15.41 -23.77 -2.94
N ALA A 14 15.05 -22.96 -1.94
CA ALA A 14 13.67 -22.95 -1.41
C ALA A 14 12.63 -22.47 -2.44
N GLY A 15 12.98 -21.47 -3.26
CA GLY A 15 12.11 -20.98 -4.34
C GLY A 15 11.88 -21.99 -5.47
N ALA A 16 12.86 -22.86 -5.74
CA ALA A 16 12.75 -23.88 -6.80
C ALA A 16 11.89 -25.09 -6.38
N LEU A 17 11.76 -25.33 -5.07
CA LEU A 17 11.02 -26.46 -4.51
C LEU A 17 9.59 -26.10 -4.11
N GLY A 18 9.17 -24.84 -4.29
CA GLY A 18 7.87 -24.35 -3.82
C GLY A 18 7.72 -24.39 -2.29
N ALA A 19 8.82 -24.56 -1.56
CA ALA A 19 8.87 -24.78 -0.12
C ALA A 19 9.55 -23.58 0.57
N LEU A 20 9.05 -22.37 0.31
CA LEU A 20 9.50 -21.17 1.00
C LEU A 20 8.77 -21.04 2.33
N ASN A 21 9.49 -21.20 3.43
CA ASN A 21 9.01 -20.81 4.76
C ASN A 21 9.72 -19.53 5.18
N ILE A 22 8.95 -18.56 5.70
CA ILE A 22 9.48 -17.29 6.19
C ILE A 22 10.48 -17.48 7.34
N THR A 23 10.38 -18.57 8.10
CA THR A 23 11.32 -18.90 9.19
C THR A 23 12.72 -19.23 8.71
N ASP A 24 12.85 -19.62 7.44
CA ASP A 24 14.13 -20.01 6.84
C ASP A 24 14.79 -18.82 6.12
N CYS A 25 14.05 -17.72 5.95
CA CYS A 25 14.58 -16.49 5.39
C CYS A 25 15.42 -15.74 6.41
N THR A 26 16.35 -14.92 5.90
CA THR A 26 17.14 -13.98 6.69
C THR A 26 17.08 -12.59 6.07
N GLY A 27 17.65 -11.58 6.73
CA GLY A 27 17.67 -10.20 6.23
C GLY A 27 16.94 -9.21 7.13
N ASP A 28 17.20 -7.93 6.91
CA ASP A 28 16.69 -6.84 7.76
C ASP A 28 15.19 -6.59 7.59
N ALA A 29 14.59 -6.99 6.46
CA ALA A 29 13.14 -6.94 6.25
C ALA A 29 12.34 -7.66 7.35
N LEU A 30 12.87 -8.77 7.89
CA LEU A 30 12.21 -9.54 8.95
C LEU A 30 12.19 -8.76 10.28
N GLU A 31 13.32 -8.16 10.65
CA GLU A 31 13.41 -7.34 11.86
C GLU A 31 12.52 -6.10 11.74
N PHE A 32 12.60 -5.39 10.62
CA PHE A 32 11.75 -4.23 10.36
C PHE A 32 10.27 -4.59 10.39
N SER A 33 9.88 -5.76 9.87
CA SER A 33 8.49 -6.23 9.92
C SER A 33 8.02 -6.43 11.36
N ARG A 34 8.85 -7.05 12.21
CA ARG A 34 8.55 -7.21 13.63
C ARG A 34 8.39 -5.86 14.32
N LEU A 35 9.34 -4.94 14.14
CA LEU A 35 9.30 -3.61 14.72
C LEU A 35 8.08 -2.80 14.25
N ALA A 36 7.72 -2.90 12.96
CA ALA A 36 6.55 -2.23 12.41
C ALA A 36 5.26 -2.76 13.05
N VAL A 37 5.14 -4.08 13.23
CA VAL A 37 3.98 -4.68 13.90
C VAL A 37 3.90 -4.24 15.35
N GLU A 38 5.01 -4.24 16.07
CA GLU A 38 5.07 -3.77 17.46
C GLU A 38 4.67 -2.30 17.57
N TYR A 39 5.18 -1.45 16.69
CA TYR A 39 4.84 -0.03 16.66
C TYR A 39 3.37 0.21 16.28
N ALA A 40 2.81 -0.60 15.40
CA ALA A 40 1.40 -0.52 15.01
C ALA A 40 0.45 -1.01 16.12
N ARG A 41 0.94 -1.68 17.16
CA ARG A 41 0.11 -2.11 18.31
C ARG A 41 -0.12 -0.94 19.26
N GLY A 42 -1.37 -0.80 19.73
CA GLY A 42 -1.72 0.10 20.84
C GLY A 42 -2.27 1.49 20.47
N GLY A 43 -2.60 1.75 19.20
CA GLY A 43 -3.15 3.03 18.75
C GLY A 43 -4.58 2.96 18.19
N ALA A 44 -5.18 4.14 17.96
CA ALA A 44 -6.39 4.28 17.15
C ALA A 44 -6.23 3.60 15.77
N PRO A 45 -7.31 3.19 15.07
CA PRO A 45 -7.20 2.37 13.85
C PRO A 45 -6.23 2.91 12.79
N SER A 46 -6.21 4.23 12.55
CA SER A 46 -5.25 4.85 11.63
C SER A 46 -3.80 4.84 12.12
N ARG A 47 -3.53 4.75 13.42
CA ARG A 47 -2.16 4.52 13.96
C ARG A 47 -1.73 3.06 13.82
N GLY A 48 -2.69 2.15 13.56
CA GLY A 48 -2.46 0.74 13.34
C GLY A 48 -1.76 0.38 12.03
N ILE A 49 -1.27 1.36 11.27
CA ILE A 49 -0.42 1.15 10.08
C ILE A 49 0.97 1.72 10.37
N ALA A 50 2.02 0.95 10.09
CA ALA A 50 3.41 1.38 10.25
C ALA A 50 4.29 0.74 9.18
N VAL A 51 5.24 1.51 8.67
CA VAL A 51 6.31 1.07 7.76
C VAL A 51 7.64 1.30 8.46
N MET A 52 8.52 0.30 8.45
CA MET A 52 9.88 0.38 8.96
C MET A 52 10.85 -0.02 7.86
N ALA A 53 11.95 0.70 7.73
CA ALA A 53 13.02 0.42 6.79
C ALA A 53 14.32 1.03 7.29
N ARG A 54 15.43 0.72 6.60
CA ARG A 54 16.75 1.32 6.86
C ARG A 54 16.73 2.84 6.73
N ASP A 55 16.16 3.37 5.65
CA ASP A 55 15.87 4.79 5.50
C ASP A 55 14.63 5.15 6.32
N ARG A 56 14.86 5.69 7.52
CA ARG A 56 13.79 6.09 8.44
C ARG A 56 12.94 7.23 7.88
N SER A 57 13.54 8.18 7.15
CA SER A 57 12.80 9.32 6.61
C SER A 57 11.80 8.86 5.54
N LEU A 58 12.24 7.96 4.66
CA LEU A 58 11.38 7.36 3.65
C LEU A 58 10.27 6.51 4.30
N ALA A 59 10.61 5.71 5.33
CA ALA A 59 9.67 4.90 6.09
C ALA A 59 8.58 5.73 6.78
N GLU A 60 8.94 6.88 7.35
CA GLU A 60 8.01 7.84 7.94
C GLU A 60 7.06 8.44 6.90
N MET A 61 7.57 8.81 5.72
CA MET A 61 6.75 9.30 4.61
C MET A 61 5.75 8.25 4.14
N ALA A 62 6.17 6.99 3.99
CA ALA A 62 5.28 5.90 3.59
C ALA A 62 4.23 5.60 4.67
N THR A 63 4.64 5.59 5.94
CA THR A 63 3.73 5.43 7.08
C THR A 63 2.67 6.52 7.07
N GLY A 64 3.07 7.79 7.01
CA GLY A 64 2.14 8.92 6.97
C GLY A 64 1.16 8.82 5.79
N SER A 65 1.68 8.52 4.60
CA SER A 65 0.90 8.39 3.37
C SER A 65 -0.11 7.23 3.44
N ALA A 66 0.31 6.06 3.92
CA ALA A 66 -0.56 4.89 4.08
C ALA A 66 -1.66 5.13 5.13
N ARG A 67 -1.35 5.86 6.21
CA ARG A 67 -2.33 6.26 7.23
C ARG A 67 -3.37 7.25 6.70
N LEU A 68 -2.96 8.21 5.87
CA LEU A 68 -3.88 9.14 5.20
C LEU A 68 -4.78 8.39 4.22
N LEU A 69 -4.20 7.51 3.40
CA LEU A 69 -4.95 6.65 2.48
C LEU A 69 -5.98 5.80 3.22
N TYR A 70 -5.60 5.19 4.35
CA TYR A 70 -6.54 4.43 5.19
C TYR A 70 -7.71 5.29 5.67
N ARG A 71 -7.48 6.52 6.13
CA ARG A 71 -8.57 7.41 6.59
C ARG A 71 -9.56 7.71 5.48
N VAL A 72 -9.05 8.05 4.29
CA VAL A 72 -9.88 8.29 3.09
C VAL A 72 -10.75 7.08 2.75
N CYS A 73 -10.16 5.88 2.75
CA CYS A 73 -10.92 4.66 2.46
C CYS A 73 -11.88 4.28 3.60
N ALA A 74 -11.49 4.48 4.86
CA ALA A 74 -12.29 4.10 6.03
C ALA A 74 -13.53 4.97 6.22
N ASP A 75 -13.46 6.24 5.87
CA ASP A 75 -14.60 7.18 5.99
C ASP A 75 -15.62 7.03 4.84
N ARG A 76 -15.30 6.21 3.83
CA ARG A 76 -16.13 6.05 2.64
C ARG A 76 -17.41 5.28 2.92
N THR A 77 -18.53 5.83 2.48
CA THR A 77 -19.85 5.21 2.60
C THR A 77 -20.03 4.04 1.63
N GLU A 78 -20.97 3.15 1.93
CA GLU A 78 -21.28 2.03 1.02
C GLU A 78 -21.78 2.50 -0.36
N ALA A 79 -22.50 3.63 -0.42
CA ALA A 79 -22.93 4.21 -1.68
C ALA A 79 -21.74 4.67 -2.55
N GLU A 80 -20.74 5.31 -1.93
CA GLU A 80 -19.51 5.70 -2.62
C GLU A 80 -18.67 4.48 -3.02
N TRP A 81 -18.58 3.44 -2.17
CA TRP A 81 -17.91 2.19 -2.50
C TRP A 81 -18.49 1.51 -3.73
N ARG A 82 -19.82 1.46 -3.86
CA ARG A 82 -20.48 0.91 -5.06
C ARG A 82 -20.10 1.65 -6.34
N VAL A 83 -19.91 2.96 -6.27
CA VAL A 83 -19.46 3.77 -7.41
C VAL A 83 -18.01 3.48 -7.76
N VAL A 84 -17.08 3.62 -6.81
CA VAL A 84 -15.64 3.52 -7.11
C VAL A 84 -15.21 2.11 -7.52
N ARG A 85 -15.89 1.05 -7.05
CA ARG A 85 -15.62 -0.34 -7.45
C ARG A 85 -15.89 -0.63 -8.93
N LEU A 86 -16.65 0.23 -9.62
CA LEU A 86 -16.93 0.11 -11.05
C LEU A 86 -15.91 0.87 -11.92
N LEU A 87 -14.95 1.57 -11.32
CA LEU A 87 -14.05 2.45 -12.03
C LEU A 87 -12.63 1.89 -12.04
N VAL A 88 -12.04 1.85 -13.22
CA VAL A 88 -10.63 1.53 -13.41
C VAL A 88 -9.82 2.84 -13.49
N PRO A 89 -8.79 3.04 -12.67
CA PRO A 89 -7.93 4.23 -12.75
C PRO A 89 -7.32 4.39 -14.14
N GLY A 90 -7.27 5.64 -14.64
CA GLY A 90 -6.70 5.94 -15.96
C GLY A 90 -7.62 5.70 -17.16
N VAL A 91 -8.74 4.97 -17.01
CA VAL A 91 -9.69 4.74 -18.10
C VAL A 91 -10.72 5.88 -18.17
N ARG A 92 -10.88 6.49 -19.35
CA ARG A 92 -11.79 7.63 -19.56
C ARG A 92 -13.21 7.17 -19.87
N GLY A 93 -14.20 8.04 -19.63
CA GLY A 93 -15.60 7.82 -20.06
C GLY A 93 -16.43 6.84 -19.21
N GLN A 94 -15.88 6.27 -18.15
CA GLN A 94 -16.52 5.21 -17.36
C GLN A 94 -17.71 5.67 -16.52
N GLN A 95 -17.83 6.97 -16.20
CA GLN A 95 -18.91 7.47 -15.33
C GLN A 95 -20.31 7.19 -15.90
N LYS A 96 -20.48 7.23 -17.22
CA LYS A 96 -21.75 6.91 -17.89
C LYS A 96 -22.11 5.44 -17.75
N ALA A 97 -21.12 4.55 -17.88
CA ALA A 97 -21.31 3.11 -17.72
C ALA A 97 -21.61 2.76 -16.25
N ALA A 98 -20.88 3.34 -15.30
CA ALA A 98 -21.14 3.17 -13.87
C ALA A 98 -22.53 3.67 -13.46
N ALA A 99 -22.96 4.82 -14.00
CA ALA A 99 -24.30 5.37 -13.78
C ALA A 99 -25.39 4.41 -14.26
N ALA A 100 -25.25 3.87 -15.49
CA ALA A 100 -26.18 2.90 -16.05
C ALA A 100 -26.24 1.60 -15.23
N ALA A 101 -25.08 1.08 -14.81
CA ALA A 101 -25.00 -0.15 -14.01
C ALA A 101 -25.62 -0.01 -12.62
N LEU A 102 -25.57 1.19 -12.02
CA LEU A 102 -26.11 1.47 -10.69
C LEU A 102 -27.54 2.04 -10.72
N GLY A 103 -28.11 2.33 -11.89
CA GLY A 103 -29.42 2.97 -12.01
C GLY A 103 -29.47 4.40 -11.44
N ILE A 104 -28.37 5.14 -11.50
CA ILE A 104 -28.25 6.53 -11.00
C ILE A 104 -27.82 7.48 -12.12
N THR A 105 -27.78 8.79 -11.84
CA THR A 105 -27.32 9.78 -12.83
C THR A 105 -25.79 9.88 -12.89
N THR A 106 -25.23 10.26 -14.03
CA THR A 106 -23.80 10.59 -14.17
C THR A 106 -23.37 11.69 -13.20
N GLN A 107 -24.25 12.64 -12.89
CA GLN A 107 -23.99 13.69 -11.89
C GLN A 107 -23.87 13.10 -10.47
N ALA A 108 -24.67 12.09 -10.13
CA ALA A 108 -24.55 11.38 -8.85
C ALA A 108 -23.23 10.62 -8.75
N VAL A 109 -22.79 9.97 -9.84
CA VAL A 109 -21.46 9.34 -9.94
C VAL A 109 -20.35 10.38 -9.74
N SER A 110 -20.41 11.50 -10.46
CA SER A 110 -19.42 12.58 -10.34
C SER A 110 -19.33 13.13 -8.91
N ARG A 111 -20.48 13.39 -8.26
CA ARG A 111 -20.51 13.82 -6.84
C ARG A 111 -19.95 12.77 -5.90
N ALA A 112 -20.25 11.49 -6.11
CA ALA A 112 -19.71 10.40 -5.30
C ALA A 112 -18.18 10.34 -5.42
N LEU A 113 -17.63 10.51 -6.63
CA LEU A 113 -16.18 10.55 -6.84
C LEU A 113 -15.50 11.67 -6.04
N VAL A 114 -16.04 12.88 -6.10
CA VAL A 114 -15.51 14.04 -5.34
C VAL A 114 -15.60 13.79 -3.84
N ARG A 115 -16.75 13.34 -3.33
CA ARG A 115 -16.94 13.09 -1.89
C ARG A 115 -16.05 11.97 -1.35
N SER A 116 -15.83 10.95 -2.18
CA SER A 116 -15.00 9.80 -1.83
C SER A 116 -13.50 10.08 -1.91
N LEU A 117 -13.08 11.26 -2.38
CA LEU A 117 -11.69 11.62 -2.67
C LEU A 117 -11.01 10.61 -3.59
N TRP A 118 -11.72 10.11 -4.59
CA TRP A 118 -11.23 9.02 -5.44
C TRP A 118 -9.95 9.38 -6.18
N HIS A 119 -9.84 10.61 -6.72
CA HIS A 119 -8.65 11.00 -7.48
C HIS A 119 -7.42 11.13 -6.57
N GLU A 120 -7.61 11.70 -5.38
CA GLU A 120 -6.59 11.82 -4.34
C GLU A 120 -6.17 10.44 -3.84
N GLU A 121 -7.11 9.53 -3.63
CA GLU A 121 -6.83 8.12 -3.29
C GLU A 121 -5.93 7.48 -4.36
N GLN A 122 -6.27 7.62 -5.64
CA GLN A 122 -5.49 7.00 -6.71
C GLN A 122 -4.07 7.55 -6.79
N ALA A 123 -3.89 8.85 -6.60
CA ALA A 123 -2.56 9.46 -6.51
C ALA A 123 -1.80 8.96 -5.26
N ALA A 124 -2.45 8.93 -4.10
CA ALA A 124 -1.85 8.48 -2.84
C ALA A 124 -1.44 7.00 -2.89
N ARG A 125 -2.23 6.14 -3.54
CA ARG A 125 -1.87 4.72 -3.78
C ARG A 125 -0.56 4.61 -4.56
N ALA A 126 -0.43 5.34 -5.66
CA ALA A 126 0.80 5.36 -6.45
C ALA A 126 1.99 5.89 -5.63
N THR A 127 1.78 6.93 -4.82
CA THR A 127 2.82 7.45 -3.92
C THR A 127 3.28 6.42 -2.89
N VAL A 128 2.36 5.70 -2.24
CA VAL A 128 2.73 4.65 -1.27
C VAL A 128 3.55 3.55 -1.94
N VAL A 129 3.14 3.09 -3.13
CA VAL A 129 3.89 2.09 -3.90
C VAL A 129 5.30 2.61 -4.22
N ASN A 130 5.42 3.81 -4.80
CA ASN A 130 6.73 4.40 -5.12
C ASN A 130 7.64 4.57 -3.90
N LEU A 131 7.07 4.89 -2.74
CA LEU A 131 7.85 4.99 -1.50
C LEU A 131 8.35 3.62 -1.04
N LEU A 132 7.51 2.58 -1.12
CA LEU A 132 7.89 1.21 -0.79
C LEU A 132 8.95 0.67 -1.77
N ASP A 133 8.77 0.88 -3.07
CA ASP A 133 9.72 0.45 -4.10
C ASP A 133 11.10 1.06 -3.90
N ARG A 134 11.17 2.33 -3.48
CA ARG A 134 12.42 3.01 -3.16
C ARG A 134 13.12 2.45 -1.91
N MET A 135 12.39 1.80 -1.01
CA MET A 135 12.98 1.09 0.15
C MET A 135 13.43 -0.33 -0.21
N ASP A 136 12.81 -0.93 -1.23
CA ASP A 136 13.10 -2.29 -1.71
C ASP A 136 14.35 -2.35 -2.60
N VAL A 137 14.86 -1.19 -3.06
CA VAL A 137 16.12 -1.15 -3.81
C VAL A 137 17.26 -1.56 -2.87
N ALA A 138 17.66 -2.83 -2.96
CA ALA A 138 18.89 -3.32 -2.40
C ALA A 138 20.02 -2.38 -2.86
N GLU A 139 20.82 -1.86 -1.93
CA GLU A 139 22.09 -1.27 -2.32
C GLU A 139 22.80 -2.30 -3.21
N PRO A 140 23.34 -1.90 -4.38
CA PRO A 140 24.10 -2.83 -5.20
C PRO A 140 25.22 -3.37 -4.30
N SER A 141 25.13 -4.66 -3.95
CA SER A 141 26.16 -5.32 -3.17
C SER A 141 27.47 -5.00 -3.85
N VAL A 142 28.35 -4.25 -3.18
CA VAL A 142 29.73 -4.11 -3.61
C VAL A 142 30.26 -5.52 -3.61
N ILE A 143 30.26 -6.14 -4.79
CA ILE A 143 30.93 -7.41 -5.02
C ILE A 143 32.35 -7.13 -4.56
N ALA A 144 32.74 -7.79 -3.46
CA ALA A 144 34.07 -7.70 -2.90
C ALA A 144 35.07 -7.88 -4.04
N ALA A 145 35.75 -6.79 -4.39
CA ALA A 145 36.95 -6.85 -5.21
C ALA A 145 38.04 -7.41 -4.30
N GLU A 146 38.46 -8.63 -4.63
CA GLU A 146 39.72 -9.32 -4.31
C GLU A 146 40.25 -9.30 -2.86
#